data_AF-A0A8J8FYZ5-F1
#
_entry.id   AF-A0A8J8FYZ5-F1
#
_cell.length_a   1.000
_cell.length_b   1.000
_cell.length_c   1.000
_cell.angle_alpha   90.00
_cell.angle_beta   90.00
_cell.angle_gamma   90.00
#
_symmetry.space_group_name_H-M   'P 1'
#
loop_
_entity.id
_entity.type
_entity.pdbx_description
1 polymer ?
#
loop_
_entity_poly.entity_id
_entity_poly.type
_entity_poly.pdbx_seq_one_letter_code
_entity_poly.pdbx_strand_id
1 'polypeptide(L)'
;MTYSNYFSIHSNLFFKNKEYGIKINGGSWYNILHHNNFTDNNTPGNSQAYDGGKETLWYEKETKEGNYWSDWKGRGKYRIDGSANSKDPYPLDINLHPFRSKVPYIVLPSCLLLLVIGVLLYGFVIRKRRKKNSFPDN
;
A
#
# COMPACT_ATOMS: atom_id res chain seq x y z
N MET A 1 -17.85 -17.16 14.05
CA MET A 1 -16.78 -16.31 14.61
C MET A 1 -15.46 -16.98 14.31
N THR A 2 -14.70 -16.46 13.36
CA THR A 2 -13.32 -16.86 13.12
C THR A 2 -12.43 -15.96 13.97
N TYR A 3 -11.66 -16.57 14.88
CA TYR A 3 -10.64 -15.89 15.66
C TYR A 3 -9.34 -15.90 14.85
N SER A 4 -8.62 -14.78 14.87
CA SER A 4 -7.34 -14.68 14.17
C SER A 4 -6.30 -14.18 15.15
N ASN A 5 -5.24 -14.96 15.32
CA ASN A 5 -4.16 -14.70 16.26
C ASN A 5 -2.84 -14.64 15.50
N TYR A 6 -1.87 -13.88 16.02
CA TYR A 6 -0.50 -13.80 15.49
C TYR A 6 -0.40 -13.32 14.04
N PHE A 7 -1.36 -12.54 13.55
CA PHE A 7 -1.23 -11.92 12.24
C PHE A 7 -0.46 -10.61 12.32
N SER A 8 0.23 -10.26 11.24
CA SER A 8 0.80 -8.94 11.02
C SER A 8 0.18 -8.31 9.76
N ILE A 9 -0.36 -7.10 9.89
CA ILE A 9 -0.90 -6.32 8.77
C ILE A 9 -0.15 -5.01 8.72
N HIS A 10 0.55 -4.77 7.61
CA HIS A 10 1.27 -3.52 7.39
C HIS A 10 1.31 -3.13 5.92
N SER A 11 1.56 -1.85 5.67
CA SER A 11 1.73 -1.29 4.32
C SER A 11 0.50 -1.40 3.42
N ASN A 12 -0.71 -1.47 3.98
CA ASN A 12 -1.96 -1.50 3.22
C ASN A 12 -2.67 -0.13 3.18
N LEU A 13 -3.55 0.05 2.19
CA LEU A 13 -4.50 1.17 2.11
C LEU A 13 -5.92 0.66 2.37
N PHE A 14 -6.54 1.14 3.45
CA PHE A 14 -7.96 0.98 3.73
C PHE A 14 -8.66 2.29 3.40
N PHE A 15 -9.49 2.28 2.35
CA PHE A 15 -10.08 3.50 1.81
C PHE A 15 -11.59 3.38 1.63
N LYS A 16 -12.33 4.33 2.20
CA LYS A 16 -13.79 4.47 2.00
C LYS A 16 -14.59 3.21 2.28
N ASN A 17 -14.18 2.43 3.28
CA ASN A 17 -15.01 1.33 3.76
C ASN A 17 -16.24 1.88 4.48
N LYS A 18 -17.41 1.28 4.21
CA LYS A 18 -18.69 1.67 4.84
C LYS A 18 -18.63 1.53 6.36
N GLU A 19 -18.00 0.46 6.83
CA GLU A 19 -17.66 0.24 8.24
C GLU A 19 -16.18 0.54 8.46
N TYR A 20 -15.59 -0.04 9.51
CA TYR A 20 -14.16 0.06 9.80
C TYR A 20 -13.28 -0.49 8.67
N GLY A 21 -12.11 0.11 8.47
CA GLY A 21 -11.09 -0.42 7.56
C GLY A 21 -10.58 -1.78 8.02
N ILE A 22 -10.45 -1.96 9.34
CA ILE A 22 -10.19 -3.24 10.00
C ILE A 22 -11.09 -3.36 11.22
N LYS A 23 -11.66 -4.55 11.41
CA LYS A 23 -12.43 -4.93 12.60
C LYS A 23 -11.86 -6.21 13.23
N ILE A 24 -11.20 -6.06 14.36
CA ILE A 24 -10.71 -7.19 15.16
C ILE A 24 -11.82 -7.62 16.11
N ASN A 25 -12.31 -8.84 15.93
CA ASN A 25 -13.38 -9.39 16.76
C ASN A 25 -12.84 -9.87 18.11
N GLY A 26 -13.73 -9.90 19.11
CA GLY A 26 -13.46 -10.52 20.41
C GLY A 26 -12.91 -11.93 20.27
N GLY A 27 -11.94 -12.27 21.13
CA GLY A 27 -11.26 -13.56 21.10
C GLY A 27 -10.09 -13.65 20.11
N SER A 28 -9.68 -12.55 19.47
CA SER A 28 -8.46 -12.43 18.66
C SER A 28 -7.30 -11.86 19.50
N TRP A 29 -6.09 -12.42 19.36
CA TRP A 29 -4.97 -12.20 20.27
C TRP A 29 -3.65 -11.97 19.51
N TYR A 30 -2.74 -11.19 20.10
CA TYR A 30 -1.35 -11.07 19.64
C TYR A 30 -1.18 -10.63 18.18
N ASN A 31 -2.01 -9.71 17.72
CA ASN A 31 -1.94 -9.21 16.35
C ASN A 31 -1.14 -7.90 16.30
N ILE A 32 -0.50 -7.62 15.16
CA ILE A 32 0.31 -6.41 14.96
C ILE A 32 -0.18 -5.68 13.72
N LEU A 33 -0.50 -4.40 13.87
CA LEU A 33 -1.02 -3.54 12.81
C LEU A 33 -0.26 -2.22 12.83
N HIS A 34 0.56 -1.98 11.83
CA HIS A 34 1.44 -0.81 11.76
C HIS A 34 1.66 -0.41 10.31
N HIS A 35 2.06 0.83 10.04
CA HIS A 35 2.33 1.33 8.69
C HIS A 35 1.20 1.13 7.68
N ASN A 36 -0.06 1.07 8.11
CA ASN A 36 -1.20 1.11 7.20
C ASN A 36 -1.70 2.54 7.04
N ASN A 37 -2.43 2.78 5.96
CA ASN A 37 -3.16 4.01 5.73
C ASN A 37 -4.66 3.75 5.86
N PHE A 38 -5.27 4.35 6.88
CA PHE A 38 -6.72 4.43 7.04
C PHE A 38 -7.21 5.79 6.56
N THR A 39 -7.93 5.81 5.45
CA THR A 39 -8.54 7.02 4.88
C THR A 39 -10.04 6.87 4.68
N ASP A 40 -10.81 7.74 5.32
CA ASP A 40 -12.26 7.90 5.17
C ASP A 40 -13.07 6.60 5.41
N ASN A 41 -12.61 5.74 6.32
CA ASN A 41 -13.37 4.55 6.71
C ASN A 41 -14.35 4.88 7.83
N ASN A 42 -15.43 4.12 7.93
CA ASN A 42 -16.43 4.23 8.99
C ASN A 42 -16.95 5.66 9.18
N THR A 43 -17.11 6.45 8.11
CA THR A 43 -17.64 7.83 8.22
C THR A 43 -19.17 7.77 8.33
N PRO A 44 -19.83 8.47 9.30
CA PRO A 44 -19.32 9.52 10.19
C PRO A 44 -18.94 9.07 11.62
N GLY A 45 -18.56 7.80 11.81
CA GLY A 45 -18.08 7.26 13.07
C GLY A 45 -16.82 7.93 13.62
N ASN A 46 -16.46 7.59 14.86
CA ASN A 46 -15.41 8.27 15.63
C ASN A 46 -14.00 7.69 15.42
N SER A 47 -13.91 6.50 14.84
CA SER A 47 -12.65 5.82 14.53
C SER A 47 -12.75 5.04 13.22
N GLN A 48 -11.64 4.92 12.52
CA GLN A 48 -11.55 4.18 11.26
C GLN A 48 -11.27 2.68 11.44
N ALA A 49 -11.00 2.25 12.67
CA ALA A 49 -10.77 0.85 13.01
C ALA A 49 -11.53 0.44 14.28
N TYR A 50 -11.75 -0.86 14.43
CA TYR A 50 -12.37 -1.46 15.61
C TYR A 50 -11.47 -2.54 16.20
N ASP A 51 -11.26 -2.50 17.51
CA ASP A 51 -10.52 -3.48 18.28
C ASP A 51 -11.35 -4.00 19.46
N GLY A 52 -11.86 -5.21 19.29
CA GLY A 52 -12.43 -6.02 20.36
C GLY A 52 -11.50 -7.12 20.86
N GLY A 53 -10.27 -7.21 20.33
CA GLY A 53 -9.30 -8.25 20.65
C GLY A 53 -8.57 -8.02 21.98
N LYS A 54 -7.50 -8.79 22.18
CA LYS A 54 -6.61 -8.67 23.33
C LYS A 54 -5.15 -8.66 22.86
N GLU A 55 -4.31 -7.85 23.50
CA GLU A 55 -2.87 -7.79 23.21
C GLU A 55 -2.56 -7.52 21.72
N THR A 56 -3.42 -6.75 21.05
CA THR A 56 -3.16 -6.24 19.71
C THR A 56 -2.31 -4.98 19.79
N LEU A 57 -1.26 -4.92 18.98
CA LEU A 57 -0.41 -3.74 18.83
C LEU A 57 -0.81 -2.98 17.58
N TRP A 58 -1.07 -1.69 17.75
CA TRP A 58 -1.39 -0.76 16.66
C TRP A 58 -0.18 0.06 16.21
N TYR A 59 1.03 -0.44 16.51
CA TYR A 59 2.31 0.18 16.20
C TYR A 59 3.44 -0.86 16.21
N GLU A 60 4.54 -0.53 15.52
CA GLU A 60 5.79 -1.27 15.55
C GLU A 60 6.59 -0.92 16.81
N LYS A 61 6.98 -1.93 17.59
CA LYS A 61 7.61 -1.71 18.90
C LYS A 61 9.00 -1.07 18.79
N GLU A 62 9.71 -1.40 17.73
CA GLU A 62 11.10 -1.10 17.46
C GLU A 62 11.24 0.34 16.98
N THR A 63 10.49 0.71 15.94
CA THR A 63 10.55 2.06 15.37
C THR A 63 9.65 3.06 16.08
N LYS A 64 8.72 2.60 16.92
CA LYS A 64 7.69 3.43 17.53
C LYS A 64 6.87 4.18 16.48
N GLU A 65 6.45 3.44 15.46
CA GLU A 65 5.64 3.97 14.36
C GLU A 65 4.33 3.18 14.24
N GLY A 66 3.24 3.93 14.16
CA GLY A 66 1.88 3.43 14.09
C GLY A 66 1.34 3.39 12.67
N ASN A 67 0.06 3.70 12.55
CA ASN A 67 -0.65 3.81 11.28
C ASN A 67 -0.93 5.29 10.97
N TYR A 68 -1.19 5.58 9.71
CA TYR A 68 -1.75 6.86 9.29
C TYR A 68 -3.28 6.82 9.38
N TRP A 69 -3.88 7.88 9.91
CA TRP A 69 -5.31 8.02 10.11
C TRP A 69 -5.77 9.38 9.57
N SER A 70 -6.58 9.39 8.51
CA SER A 70 -6.97 10.64 7.82
C SER A 70 -7.77 11.64 8.67
N ASP A 71 -8.41 11.17 9.74
CA ASP A 71 -9.22 11.94 10.68
C ASP A 71 -8.43 12.39 11.93
N TRP A 72 -7.21 11.86 12.13
CA TRP A 72 -6.35 12.24 13.24
C TRP A 72 -5.85 13.69 13.08
N LYS A 73 -5.86 14.44 14.19
CA LYS A 73 -5.56 15.88 14.20
C LYS A 73 -4.08 16.22 14.39
N GLY A 74 -3.19 15.24 14.19
CA GLY A 74 -1.74 15.41 14.32
C GLY A 74 -1.25 15.60 15.76
N ARG A 75 -2.06 15.27 16.78
CA ARG A 75 -1.69 15.42 18.19
C ARG A 75 -2.19 14.26 19.04
N GLY A 76 -1.30 13.75 19.90
CA GLY A 76 -1.60 12.69 20.85
C GLY A 76 -1.85 11.33 20.20
N LYS A 77 -2.39 10.40 20.98
CA LYS A 77 -2.69 9.03 20.53
C LYS A 77 -3.98 8.99 19.73
N TYR A 78 -4.05 8.16 18.71
CA TYR A 78 -5.30 7.90 17.99
C TYR A 78 -6.12 6.85 18.75
N ARG A 79 -7.39 7.14 19.02
CA ARG A 79 -8.28 6.21 19.74
C ARG A 79 -8.93 5.26 18.74
N ILE A 80 -8.93 3.98 19.07
CA ILE A 80 -9.55 2.93 18.26
C ILE A 80 -10.86 2.52 18.94
N ASP A 81 -11.92 2.37 18.17
CA ASP A 81 -13.22 1.96 18.70
C ASP A 81 -13.16 0.50 19.18
N GLY A 82 -14.06 0.12 20.10
CA GLY A 82 -14.21 -1.26 20.56
C GLY A 82 -13.85 -1.51 22.01
N SER A 83 -14.13 -2.73 22.47
CA SER A 83 -14.07 -3.13 23.88
C SER A 83 -12.64 -3.24 24.43
N ALA A 84 -11.62 -3.32 23.56
CA ALA A 84 -10.22 -3.42 23.99
C ALA A 84 -9.67 -2.10 24.55
N ASN A 85 -10.37 -0.98 24.35
CA ASN A 85 -9.87 0.37 24.67
C ASN A 85 -8.50 0.69 24.06
N SER A 86 -8.21 0.08 22.91
CA SER A 86 -6.94 0.21 22.19
C SER A 86 -6.72 1.63 21.68
N LYS A 87 -5.44 1.98 21.55
CA LYS A 87 -4.99 3.25 20.98
C LYS A 87 -3.75 2.97 20.14
N ASP A 88 -3.61 3.71 19.06
CA ASP A 88 -2.33 3.84 18.39
C ASP A 88 -1.52 4.95 19.10
N PRO A 89 -0.44 4.60 19.82
CA PRO A 89 0.35 5.56 20.56
C PRO A 89 1.29 6.38 19.69
N TYR A 90 1.54 5.96 18.45
CA TYR A 90 2.48 6.61 17.54
C TYR A 90 1.88 6.83 16.14
N PRO A 91 0.74 7.54 16.01
CA PRO A 91 0.15 7.77 14.70
C PRO A 91 1.13 8.48 13.76
N LEU A 92 1.12 8.08 12.49
CA LEU A 92 1.95 8.70 11.47
C LEU A 92 1.29 10.00 10.99
N ASP A 93 2.04 11.10 10.99
CA ASP A 93 1.62 12.39 10.43
C ASP A 93 1.56 12.37 8.89
N ILE A 94 2.30 11.45 8.27
CA ILE A 94 2.38 11.33 6.83
C ILE A 94 1.64 10.08 6.34
N ASN A 95 0.87 10.26 5.28
CA ASN A 95 0.30 9.16 4.53
C ASN A 95 1.46 8.38 3.86
N LEU A 96 1.54 7.06 4.11
CA LEU A 96 2.57 6.16 3.54
C LEU A 96 2.30 5.70 2.10
N HIS A 97 1.07 5.87 1.62
CA HIS A 97 0.64 5.68 0.23
C HIS A 97 0.33 7.02 -0.48
N PRO A 98 1.18 8.07 -0.41
CA PRO A 98 0.94 9.27 -1.21
C PRO A 98 1.13 8.94 -2.71
N PHE A 99 1.86 7.86 -3.00
CA PHE A 99 2.01 7.21 -4.29
C PHE A 99 0.81 6.30 -4.61
N ARG A 100 -0.41 6.84 -4.61
CA ARG A 100 -1.38 6.32 -5.58
C ARG A 100 -0.78 6.63 -6.95
N SER A 101 -0.14 5.62 -7.51
CA SER A 101 0.72 5.65 -8.68
C SER A 101 0.24 6.65 -9.74
N LYS A 102 0.78 7.87 -9.69
CA LYS A 102 1.23 8.50 -10.92
C LYS A 102 2.42 7.67 -11.39
N VAL A 103 2.18 6.46 -11.89
CA VAL A 103 3.03 6.05 -13.01
C VAL A 103 2.75 7.17 -14.00
N PRO A 104 3.73 8.03 -14.32
CA PRO A 104 3.47 9.08 -15.29
C PRO A 104 2.86 8.36 -16.49
N TYR A 105 1.69 8.78 -16.96
CA TYR A 105 1.06 8.19 -18.15
C TYR A 105 2.00 8.19 -19.38
N ILE A 106 3.17 8.82 -19.24
CA ILE A 106 4.33 8.88 -20.11
C ILE A 106 5.21 7.61 -20.08
N VAL A 107 5.28 6.83 -19.00
CA VAL A 107 6.18 5.66 -18.91
C VAL A 107 5.72 4.52 -19.81
N LEU A 108 4.42 4.22 -19.85
CA LEU A 108 3.88 3.16 -20.72
C LEU A 108 4.07 3.48 -22.23
N PRO A 109 3.76 4.70 -22.72
CA PRO A 109 4.12 5.12 -24.09
C PRO A 109 5.62 5.10 -24.35
N SER A 110 6.45 5.48 -23.38
CA SER A 110 7.92 5.49 -23.55
C SER A 110 8.48 4.08 -23.74
N CYS A 111 8.00 3.10 -22.96
CA CYS A 111 8.36 1.69 -23.13
C CYS A 111 7.90 1.15 -24.49
N LEU A 112 6.68 1.50 -24.93
CA LEU A 112 6.16 1.14 -26.26
C LEU A 112 6.99 1.75 -27.39
N LEU A 113 7.36 3.03 -27.29
CA LEU A 113 8.19 3.72 -28.28
C LEU A 113 9.59 3.08 -28.39
N LEU A 114 10.23 2.76 -27.26
CA LEU A 114 11.53 2.09 -27.24
C LEU A 114 11.46 0.69 -27.87
N LEU A 115 10.36 -0.04 -27.65
CA LEU A 115 10.11 -1.34 -28.28
C LEU A 115 10.00 -1.21 -29.81
N VAL A 116 9.26 -0.22 -30.31
CA VAL A 116 9.13 0.04 -31.77
C VAL A 116 10.46 0.43 -32.39
N ILE A 117 11.22 1.34 -31.75
CA ILE A 117 12.56 1.73 -32.24
C ILE A 117 13.48 0.51 -32.29
N GLY A 118 13.46 -0.35 -31.26
CA GLY A 118 14.25 -1.57 -31.23
C GLY A 118 13.93 -2.51 -32.40
N VAL A 119 12.65 -2.73 -32.71
CA VAL A 119 12.21 -3.56 -33.85
C VAL A 119 12.64 -2.96 -35.19
N LEU A 120 12.52 -1.65 -35.37
CA LEU A 120 12.94 -0.96 -36.60
C LEU A 120 14.46 -1.05 -36.81
N LEU A 121 15.25 -0.80 -35.76
CA LEU A 121 16.70 -0.93 -35.81
C LEU A 121 17.13 -2.37 -36.10
N TYR A 122 16.50 -3.34 -35.44
CA TYR A 122 16.75 -4.76 -35.70
C TYR A 122 16.45 -5.15 -37.15
N GLY A 123 15.28 -4.72 -37.67
CA GLY A 123 14.91 -4.92 -39.07
C GLY A 123 15.89 -4.28 -40.06
N PHE A 124 16.37 -3.07 -39.77
CA PHE A 124 17.39 -2.39 -40.57
C PHE A 124 18.72 -3.15 -40.59
N VAL A 125 19.19 -3.64 -39.44
CA VAL A 125 20.42 -4.45 -39.34
C VAL A 125 20.29 -5.73 -40.17
N ILE A 126 19.16 -6.44 -40.10
CA ILE A 126 18.91 -7.63 -40.92
C ILE A 126 18.95 -7.29 -42.41
N ARG A 127 18.28 -6.20 -42.82
CA ARG A 127 18.22 -5.78 -44.23
C ARG A 127 19.61 -5.42 -44.77
N LYS A 128 20.45 -4.74 -43.97
CA LYS A 128 21.83 -4.42 -44.33
C LYS A 128 22.69 -5.67 -44.48
N ARG A 129 22.56 -6.65 -43.56
CA ARG A 129 23.26 -7.94 -43.65
C ARG A 129 22.87 -8.74 -44.90
N ARG A 130 21.57 -8.80 -45.24
CA ARG A 130 21.09 -9.47 -46.45
C ARG A 130 21.65 -8.84 -47.74
N LYS A 131 21.71 -7.51 -47.82
CA LYS A 131 22.31 -6.80 -48.98
C LYS A 131 23.81 -7.07 -49.14
N LYS A 132 24.57 -7.15 -48.04
CA LYS A 132 26.00 -7.49 -48.10
C LYS A 132 26.20 -8.92 -48.62
N ASN A 133 25.37 -9.86 -48.19
CA ASN A 133 25.49 -11.25 -48.62
C ASN A 133 25.01 -11.50 -50.07
N SER A 134 24.23 -10.60 -50.66
CA SER A 134 23.78 -10.70 -52.06
C SER A 134 24.76 -10.14 -53.09
N PHE A 135 25.83 -9.46 -52.64
CA PHE A 135 26.95 -9.01 -53.47
C PHE A 135 28.25 -9.47 -52.81
N PRO A 136 28.62 -10.76 -52.94
CA PRO A 136 29.94 -11.19 -52.48
C PRO A 136 31.00 -10.46 -53.32
N ASP A 137 31.95 -9.82 -52.64
CA ASP A 137 33.10 -9.20 -53.28
C ASP A 137 33.88 -10.30 -54.04
N ASN A 138 33.95 -10.16 -55.38
CA ASN A 138 34.75 -11.02 -56.28
C ASN A 138 36.24 -10.71 -56.18
#